data_AF-A0A9Q0NMI5-F1
#
_entry.id   AF-A0A9Q0NMI5-F1
#
_cell.length_a   1.000
_cell.length_b   1.000
_cell.length_c   1.000
_cell.angle_alpha   90.00
_cell.angle_beta   90.00
_cell.angle_gamma   90.00
#
_symmetry.space_group_name_H-M   'P 1'
#
loop_
_entity.id
_entity.type
_entity.pdbx_description
1 polymer ?
#
loop_
_entity_poly.entity_id
_entity_poly.type
_entity_poly.pdbx_seq_one_letter_code
_entity_poly.pdbx_strand_id
1 'polypeptide(L)'
;MEILAVFLFLLFLAWTYYARISNDFKKLMPIKSLKLDLWQIKYLRVATRFGLLAEVCLALLLLPILRVLPIFQLIGIQFEASVRYHILLGTSMIFFATIHGASTLFIWGVSHHVQDEMWRWQKKGRIYLAGEIALVTGLVIWITSLPQIRRRRFEIFYYTHHLYIVFLIFFLFHAGDRHFYMVFSGVFLFGLDKLLRILQSRPKSCILSARIYLFPSKAIELTLPKDPRLKYTPTSVIYMKIPSISRFQWHPFSITSSSNSDNHTMSIVVKCNEGWTSSLYDVIQAELDSDAGSMNCIPVSIEGPYGPASLDFLRHDSLLLIAGGAGITPFLSIIKEIASLSSRRYRFATRVQLIYVVKKSQDVCLLNSVSSQLLNQSSTQFSLNLKVYVTQEEGSDATVIGLVNDFSLVRTVNFSTKCSNYAVHGLDSSVLMAAMVALSSIKFLVSLIFFNRIFVPTEMKSSASQKVAVPSENKASKEKTPSSVVDLLLLASFIIALVCNTFVAIVLRWKRLKKDIPAASPKQGNKAIELAGSVEASTVEDHEIHFGGRPNFQDILSKFSDETGGSDIGVLVCGPESMKESVASLCQLKSQGLNIGAKGKKPYFFFHSLNFTL
;
A
#
# COMPACT_ATOMS: atom_id res chain seq x y z
N MET A 1 -6.47 16.49 -13.25
CA MET A 1 -7.08 16.43 -11.90
C MET A 1 -6.03 16.44 -10.79
N GLU A 2 -5.03 15.55 -10.78
CA GLU A 2 -4.03 15.49 -9.70
C GLU A 2 -3.21 16.78 -9.52
N ILE A 3 -2.70 17.36 -10.61
CA ILE A 3 -1.96 18.64 -10.57
C ILE A 3 -2.82 19.77 -10.00
N LEU A 4 -4.09 19.83 -10.42
CA LEU A 4 -5.05 20.81 -9.91
C LEU A 4 -5.30 20.60 -8.40
N ALA A 5 -5.45 19.36 -7.95
CA ALA A 5 -5.64 19.06 -6.52
C ALA A 5 -4.42 19.47 -5.68
N VAL A 6 -3.20 19.18 -6.15
CA VAL A 6 -1.96 19.61 -5.49
C VAL A 6 -1.87 21.14 -5.47
N PHE A 7 -2.17 21.81 -6.58
CA PHE A 7 -2.16 23.27 -6.66
C PHE A 7 -3.18 23.90 -5.69
N LEU A 8 -4.41 23.40 -5.66
CA LEU A 8 -5.46 23.87 -4.74
C LEU A 8 -5.05 23.64 -3.27
N PHE A 9 -4.39 22.52 -2.97
CA PHE A 9 -3.87 22.26 -1.64
C PHE A 9 -2.76 23.23 -1.23
N LEU A 10 -1.82 23.53 -2.14
CA LEU A 10 -0.78 24.55 -1.89
C LEU A 10 -1.38 25.95 -1.70
N LEU A 11 -2.38 26.32 -2.51
CA LEU A 11 -3.10 27.57 -2.36
C LEU A 11 -3.83 27.64 -1.02
N PHE A 12 -4.46 26.55 -0.59
CA PHE A 12 -5.10 26.42 0.72
C PHE A 12 -4.09 26.61 1.87
N LEU A 13 -2.91 26.00 1.79
CA LEU A 13 -1.85 26.19 2.79
C LEU A 13 -1.37 27.65 2.83
N ALA A 14 -1.10 28.25 1.67
CA ALA A 14 -0.66 29.64 1.57
C ALA A 14 -1.71 30.62 2.12
N TRP A 15 -2.98 30.44 1.74
CA TRP A 15 -4.10 31.21 2.25
C TRP A 15 -4.24 31.08 3.78
N THR A 16 -4.21 29.84 4.28
CA THR A 16 -4.32 29.57 5.72
C THR A 16 -3.19 30.23 6.51
N TYR A 17 -1.97 30.17 5.99
CA TYR A 17 -0.81 30.82 6.57
C TYR A 17 -0.98 32.34 6.61
N TYR A 18 -1.30 32.96 5.48
CA TYR A 18 -1.48 34.41 5.35
C TYR A 18 -2.60 34.94 6.25
N ALA A 19 -3.79 34.31 6.19
CA ALA A 19 -4.95 34.74 6.97
C ALA A 19 -4.68 34.67 8.48
N ARG A 20 -3.98 33.63 8.93
CA ARG A 20 -3.64 33.45 10.36
C ARG A 20 -2.58 34.45 10.82
N ILE A 21 -1.52 34.69 10.03
CA ILE A 21 -0.50 35.70 10.37
C ILE A 21 -1.12 37.10 10.41
N SER A 22 -1.92 37.46 9.39
CA SER A 22 -2.59 38.76 9.34
C SER A 22 -3.46 38.99 10.59
N ASN A 23 -4.24 37.99 11.00
CA ASN A 23 -5.03 38.06 12.21
C ASN A 23 -4.18 38.12 13.49
N ASP A 24 -3.05 37.41 13.55
CA ASP A 24 -2.13 37.48 14.70
C ASP A 24 -1.49 38.85 14.85
N PHE A 25 -1.10 39.46 13.74
CA PHE A 25 -0.52 40.81 13.72
C PHE A 25 -1.55 41.88 14.08
N LYS A 26 -2.82 41.69 13.71
CA LYS A 26 -3.92 42.57 14.14
C LYS A 26 -4.25 42.46 15.64
N LYS A 27 -4.04 41.28 16.23
CA LYS A 27 -4.37 40.99 17.65
C LYS A 27 -3.15 41.01 18.57
N LEU A 28 -2.06 41.62 18.13
CA LEU A 28 -0.77 41.55 18.79
C LEU A 28 -0.76 42.46 20.02
N MET A 29 -1.10 41.90 21.19
CA MET A 29 -0.92 42.56 22.48
C MET A 29 0.48 42.22 23.03
N PRO A 30 1.23 43.17 23.59
CA PRO A 30 2.51 42.88 24.23
C PRO A 30 2.31 41.90 25.39
N ILE A 31 2.91 40.71 25.28
CA ILE A 31 2.81 39.66 26.29
C ILE A 31 3.77 40.02 27.44
N LYS A 32 3.24 40.55 28.54
CA LYS A 32 4.02 40.96 29.72
C LYS A 32 4.86 39.83 30.35
N SER A 33 4.55 38.56 30.09
CA SER A 33 5.15 37.41 30.80
C SER A 33 6.47 36.89 30.23
N LEU A 34 6.84 37.22 28.98
CA LEU A 34 8.01 36.64 28.30
C LEU A 34 9.16 37.63 28.08
N LYS A 35 9.00 38.91 28.45
CA LYS A 35 10.00 39.99 28.25
C LYS A 35 10.66 39.96 26.84
N LEU A 36 9.91 39.59 25.82
CA LEU A 36 10.40 39.53 24.44
C LEU A 36 10.16 40.87 23.73
N ASP A 37 11.11 41.28 22.89
CA ASP A 37 10.96 42.42 22.00
C ASP A 37 9.84 42.19 20.98
N LEU A 38 9.29 43.28 20.44
CA LEU A 38 8.20 43.22 19.46
C LEU A 38 8.57 42.38 18.22
N TRP A 39 9.82 42.45 17.77
CA TRP A 39 10.30 41.66 16.63
C TRP A 39 10.38 40.17 16.97
N GLN A 40 10.81 39.81 18.19
CA GLN A 40 10.89 38.42 18.65
C GLN A 40 9.49 37.81 18.76
N ILE A 41 8.51 38.56 19.27
CA ILE A 41 7.12 38.12 19.34
C ILE A 41 6.55 37.91 17.93
N LYS A 42 6.77 38.84 17.00
CA LYS A 42 6.33 38.70 15.61
C LYS A 42 6.95 37.46 14.97
N TYR A 43 8.25 37.25 15.13
CA TYR A 43 8.96 36.09 14.60
C TYR A 43 8.44 34.77 15.21
N LEU A 44 8.22 34.72 16.52
CA LEU A 44 7.68 33.53 17.20
C LEU A 44 6.27 33.18 16.70
N ARG A 45 5.43 34.18 16.42
CA ARG A 45 4.10 33.96 15.83
C ARG A 45 4.22 33.34 14.44
N VAL A 46 5.09 33.88 13.58
CA VAL A 46 5.38 33.33 12.24
C VAL A 46 5.87 31.88 12.35
N ALA A 47 6.84 31.61 13.23
CA ALA A 47 7.36 30.28 13.51
C ALA A 47 6.27 29.30 13.96
N THR A 48 5.38 29.73 14.85
CA THR A 48 4.26 28.91 15.34
C THR A 48 3.25 28.58 14.23
N ARG A 49 3.11 29.44 13.21
CA ARG A 49 2.23 29.18 12.06
C ARG A 49 2.77 28.12 11.12
N PHE A 50 4.09 27.95 11.02
CA PHE A 50 4.65 26.78 10.34
C PHE A 50 4.28 25.47 11.06
N GLY A 51 4.23 25.46 12.39
CA GLY A 51 3.74 24.30 13.15
C GLY A 51 2.29 23.94 12.82
N LEU A 52 1.43 24.94 12.59
CA LEU A 52 0.05 24.72 12.13
C LEU A 52 -0.02 24.16 10.70
N LEU A 53 0.87 24.56 9.80
CA LEU A 53 0.94 23.97 8.46
C LEU A 53 1.38 22.50 8.53
N ALA A 54 2.37 22.19 9.37
CA ALA A 54 2.79 20.82 9.63
C ALA A 54 1.62 19.96 10.16
N GLU A 55 0.82 20.52 11.06
CA GLU A 55 -0.38 19.88 11.60
C GLU A 55 -1.45 19.58 10.54
N VAL A 56 -1.72 20.51 9.61
CA VAL A 56 -2.63 20.29 8.48
C VAL A 56 -2.14 19.13 7.61
N CYS A 57 -0.83 19.08 7.32
CA CYS A 57 -0.25 17.96 6.59
C CYS A 57 -0.38 16.64 7.36
N LEU A 58 -0.13 16.66 8.67
CA LEU A 58 -0.26 15.49 9.55
C LEU A 58 -1.70 14.94 9.60
N ALA A 59 -2.71 15.82 9.64
CA ALA A 59 -4.11 15.42 9.66
C ALA A 59 -4.52 14.58 8.45
N LEU A 60 -3.93 14.87 7.29
CA LEU A 60 -4.17 14.14 6.03
C LEU A 60 -3.19 12.99 5.81
N LEU A 61 -2.06 12.95 6.52
CA LEU A 61 -0.93 12.05 6.22
C LEU A 61 -1.27 10.56 6.21
N LEU A 62 -2.17 10.13 7.11
CA LEU A 62 -2.51 8.71 7.30
C LEU A 62 -3.66 8.24 6.40
N LEU A 63 -4.42 9.15 5.78
CA LEU A 63 -5.56 8.80 4.94
C LEU A 63 -5.15 8.06 3.64
N PRO A 64 -4.08 8.46 2.93
CA PRO A 64 -3.70 7.78 1.69
C PRO A 64 -3.17 6.36 1.90
N ILE A 65 -2.80 5.97 3.12
CA ILE A 65 -2.25 4.64 3.43
C ILE A 65 -3.28 3.67 4.02
N LEU A 66 -4.56 4.06 4.07
CA LEU A 66 -5.67 3.17 4.43
C LEU A 66 -5.87 2.15 3.30
N ARG A 67 -5.80 0.84 3.62
CA ARG A 67 -5.85 -0.26 2.63
C ARG A 67 -7.22 -0.91 2.58
N VAL A 68 -7.87 -1.04 3.73
CA VAL A 68 -9.16 -1.72 3.90
C VAL A 68 -10.31 -0.73 3.88
N LEU A 69 -10.09 0.51 4.30
CA LEU A 69 -11.02 1.63 4.20
C LEU A 69 -10.60 2.49 2.99
N PRO A 70 -10.99 2.14 1.76
CA PRO A 70 -10.39 2.71 0.57
C PRO A 70 -11.03 4.07 0.23
N ILE A 71 -10.86 5.05 1.12
CA ILE A 71 -11.35 6.42 0.94
C ILE A 71 -10.90 6.99 -0.41
N PHE A 72 -9.68 6.68 -0.82
CA PHE A 72 -9.12 7.12 -2.10
C PHE A 72 -9.72 6.38 -3.31
N GLN A 73 -10.13 5.11 -3.16
CA GLN A 73 -10.84 4.41 -4.26
C GLN A 73 -12.24 4.98 -4.49
N LEU A 74 -12.90 5.52 -3.45
CA LEU A 74 -14.19 6.23 -3.62
C LEU A 74 -14.04 7.48 -4.51
N ILE A 75 -12.84 8.06 -4.57
CA ILE A 75 -12.49 9.23 -5.40
C ILE A 75 -11.83 8.78 -6.72
N GLY A 76 -11.78 7.47 -7.01
CA GLY A 76 -11.18 6.91 -8.23
C GLY A 76 -9.65 6.85 -8.22
N ILE A 77 -9.00 7.04 -7.07
CA ILE A 77 -7.54 6.97 -6.92
C ILE A 77 -7.16 5.57 -6.41
N GLN A 78 -6.31 4.87 -7.17
CA GLN A 78 -5.77 3.57 -6.76
C GLN A 78 -4.81 3.68 -5.56
N PHE A 79 -4.66 2.60 -4.80
CA PHE A 79 -3.85 2.59 -3.59
C PHE A 79 -2.36 2.86 -3.86
N GLU A 80 -1.84 2.37 -4.98
CA GLU A 80 -0.45 2.57 -5.38
C GLU A 80 -0.17 4.06 -5.66
N ALA A 81 -1.14 4.75 -6.26
CA ALA A 81 -1.09 6.20 -6.47
C ALA A 81 -1.26 6.95 -5.13
N SER A 82 -2.11 6.45 -4.22
CA SER A 82 -2.35 7.11 -2.94
C SER A 82 -1.10 7.21 -2.07
N VAL A 83 -0.21 6.22 -2.11
CA VAL A 83 1.09 6.24 -1.42
C VAL A 83 1.96 7.44 -1.83
N ARG A 84 1.86 7.94 -3.07
CA ARG A 84 2.59 9.14 -3.51
C ARG A 84 2.16 10.39 -2.72
N TYR A 85 0.87 10.52 -2.42
CA TYR A 85 0.36 11.61 -1.58
C TYR A 85 0.83 11.49 -0.13
N HIS A 86 0.95 10.28 0.41
CA HIS A 86 1.54 10.07 1.74
C HIS A 86 2.99 10.56 1.80
N ILE A 87 3.80 10.27 0.77
CA ILE A 87 5.20 10.74 0.69
C ILE A 87 5.26 12.27 0.61
N LEU A 88 4.40 12.88 -0.21
CA LEU A 88 4.31 14.34 -0.36
C LEU A 88 3.91 15.02 0.96
N LEU A 89 2.85 14.54 1.60
CA LEU A 89 2.34 15.09 2.86
C LEU A 89 3.36 14.90 3.99
N GLY A 90 4.02 13.74 4.06
CA GLY A 90 5.02 13.45 5.10
C GLY A 90 6.25 14.34 4.96
N THR A 91 6.74 14.52 3.73
CA THR A 91 7.86 15.43 3.45
C THR A 91 7.50 16.88 3.76
N SER A 92 6.31 17.32 3.38
CA SER A 92 5.82 18.68 3.67
C SER A 92 5.65 18.91 5.18
N MET A 93 5.11 17.92 5.90
CA MET A 93 4.93 17.97 7.35
C MET A 93 6.25 18.15 8.08
N ILE A 94 7.26 17.35 7.76
CA ILE A 94 8.59 17.45 8.37
C ILE A 94 9.29 18.76 7.99
N PHE A 95 9.20 19.19 6.74
CA PHE A 95 9.74 20.48 6.31
C PHE A 95 9.20 21.65 7.16
N PHE A 96 7.87 21.76 7.30
CA PHE A 96 7.27 22.81 8.11
C PHE A 96 7.55 22.64 9.61
N ALA A 97 7.58 21.41 10.13
CA ALA A 97 7.93 21.13 11.52
C ALA A 97 9.38 21.51 11.85
N THR A 98 10.32 21.28 10.93
CA THR A 98 11.72 21.69 11.08
C THR A 98 11.85 23.22 11.09
N ILE A 99 11.17 23.93 10.20
CA ILE A 99 11.16 25.41 10.22
C ILE A 99 10.58 25.91 11.55
N HIS A 100 9.47 25.32 12.02
CA HIS A 100 8.87 25.65 13.31
C HIS A 100 9.83 25.43 14.48
N GLY A 101 10.45 24.25 14.57
CA GLY A 101 11.38 23.90 15.64
C GLY A 101 12.65 24.76 15.60
N ALA A 102 13.30 24.87 14.45
CA ALA A 102 14.53 25.66 14.28
C ALA A 102 14.31 27.15 14.60
N SER A 103 13.18 27.71 14.17
CA SER A 103 12.84 29.11 14.46
C SER A 103 12.57 29.35 15.94
N THR A 104 11.98 28.36 16.63
CA THR A 104 11.71 28.44 18.08
C THR A 104 13.02 28.36 18.87
N LEU A 105 13.91 27.42 18.51
CA LEU A 105 15.25 27.29 19.08
C LEU A 105 16.09 28.57 18.85
N PHE A 106 15.99 29.19 17.68
CA PHE A 106 16.68 30.45 17.38
C PHE A 106 16.27 31.57 18.34
N ILE A 107 14.97 31.75 18.61
CA ILE A 107 14.50 32.78 19.55
C ILE A 107 14.97 32.49 20.96
N TRP A 108 14.92 31.23 21.40
CA TRP A 108 15.42 30.86 22.73
C TRP A 108 16.93 31.13 22.83
N GLY A 109 17.68 30.92 21.74
CA GLY A 109 19.10 31.24 21.60
C GLY A 109 19.38 32.71 21.82
N VAL A 110 18.72 33.58 21.05
CA VAL A 110 18.85 35.03 21.16
C VAL A 110 18.38 35.54 22.52
N SER A 111 17.40 34.88 23.13
CA SER A 111 16.89 35.25 24.46
C SER A 111 17.75 34.70 25.60
N HIS A 112 18.80 33.89 25.34
CA HIS A 112 19.62 33.20 26.34
C HIS A 112 18.86 32.24 27.29
N HIS A 113 17.70 31.70 26.87
CA HIS A 113 16.87 30.78 27.67
C HIS A 113 16.85 29.33 27.13
N VAL A 114 17.76 28.97 26.21
CA VAL A 114 17.72 27.65 25.52
C VAL A 114 17.75 26.48 26.49
N GLN A 115 18.69 26.47 27.44
CA GLN A 115 18.86 25.31 28.32
C GLN A 115 17.64 25.06 29.21
N ASP A 116 17.02 26.13 29.72
CA ASP A 116 15.86 26.04 30.60
C ASP A 116 14.58 25.66 29.85
N GLU A 117 14.37 26.17 28.64
CA GLU A 117 13.15 25.92 27.86
C GLU A 117 13.18 24.56 27.13
N MET A 118 14.36 24.11 26.67
CA MET A 118 14.55 22.84 25.94
C MET A 118 14.15 21.62 26.80
N TRP A 119 14.58 21.62 28.07
CA TRP A 119 14.27 20.53 29.01
C TRP A 119 12.95 20.70 29.76
N ARG A 120 12.16 21.70 29.41
CA ARG A 120 10.97 22.06 30.18
C ARG A 120 9.84 21.07 29.93
N TRP A 121 9.37 20.46 31.01
CA TRP A 121 8.11 19.73 31.05
C TRP A 121 7.01 20.57 31.72
N GLN A 122 6.30 21.36 30.93
CA GLN A 122 5.27 22.26 31.44
C GLN A 122 4.07 21.49 32.01
N LYS A 123 3.62 21.86 33.21
CA LYS A 123 2.37 21.31 33.81
C LYS A 123 1.09 21.83 33.15
N LYS A 124 1.17 22.96 32.43
CA LYS A 124 0.04 23.61 31.76
C LYS A 124 0.48 24.09 30.37
N GLY A 125 -0.33 23.81 29.36
CA GLY A 125 -0.05 24.22 27.98
C GLY A 125 0.79 23.20 27.22
N ARG A 126 1.53 23.69 26.22
CA ARG A 126 2.34 22.86 25.31
C ARG A 126 3.64 22.43 25.96
N ILE A 127 3.96 21.14 25.88
CA ILE A 127 5.21 20.58 26.43
C ILE A 127 6.32 20.73 25.39
N TYR A 128 7.40 21.46 25.73
CA TYR A 128 8.49 21.75 24.79
C TYR A 128 9.37 20.54 24.52
N LEU A 129 9.81 19.84 25.57
CA LEU A 129 10.59 18.61 25.44
C LEU A 129 9.88 17.55 24.58
N ALA A 130 8.55 17.44 24.70
CA ALA A 130 7.76 16.54 23.88
C ALA A 130 7.77 16.94 22.39
N GLY A 131 7.80 18.23 22.08
CA GLY A 131 7.91 18.73 20.71
C GLY A 131 9.25 18.40 20.08
N GLU A 132 10.33 18.47 20.86
CA GLU A 132 11.67 18.10 20.41
C GLU A 132 11.80 16.61 20.16
N ILE A 133 11.31 15.78 21.08
CA ILE A 133 11.27 14.33 20.89
C ILE A 133 10.44 13.97 19.64
N ALA A 134 9.29 14.62 19.44
CA ALA A 134 8.49 14.42 18.24
C ALA A 134 9.26 14.85 16.96
N LEU A 135 9.92 16.01 16.96
CA LEU A 135 10.68 16.49 15.81
C LEU A 135 11.85 15.57 15.46
N VAL A 136 12.66 15.17 16.44
CA VAL A 136 13.80 14.26 16.26
C VAL A 136 13.31 12.90 15.74
N THR A 137 12.25 12.36 16.34
CA THR A 137 11.65 11.09 15.89
C THR A 137 11.13 11.21 14.45
N GLY A 138 10.44 12.31 14.13
CA GLY A 138 9.94 12.58 12.78
C GLY A 138 11.05 12.70 11.73
N LEU A 139 12.17 13.36 12.09
CA LEU A 139 13.35 13.46 11.22
C LEU A 139 14.00 12.10 10.97
N VAL A 140 14.14 11.26 12.01
CA VAL A 140 14.66 9.89 11.85
C VAL A 140 13.78 9.09 10.89
N ILE A 141 12.46 9.13 11.07
CA ILE A 141 11.50 8.47 10.17
C ILE A 141 11.65 8.98 8.74
N TRP A 142 11.78 10.29 8.54
CA TRP A 142 11.85 10.90 7.22
C TRP A 142 13.16 10.54 6.50
N ILE A 143 14.31 10.65 7.17
CA ILE A 143 15.62 10.31 6.61
C ILE A 143 15.64 8.85 6.15
N THR A 144 15.21 7.91 6.98
CA THR A 144 15.20 6.49 6.63
C THR A 144 14.16 6.15 5.56
N SER A 145 13.16 7.00 5.35
CA SER A 145 12.15 6.87 4.30
C SER A 145 12.58 7.40 2.92
N LEU A 146 13.75 8.06 2.83
CA LEU A 146 14.28 8.55 1.55
C LEU A 146 14.54 7.39 0.57
N PRO A 147 14.24 7.57 -0.74
CA PRO A 147 14.41 6.51 -1.74
C PRO A 147 15.80 5.88 -1.77
N GLN A 148 16.84 6.67 -1.51
CA GLN A 148 18.24 6.26 -1.48
C GLN A 148 18.52 5.23 -0.37
N ILE A 149 17.90 5.40 0.79
CA ILE A 149 18.05 4.50 1.94
C ILE A 149 17.09 3.32 1.81
N ARG A 150 15.79 3.59 1.60
CA ARG A 150 14.75 2.56 1.54
C ARG A 150 15.02 1.49 0.48
N ARG A 151 15.48 1.89 -0.71
CA ARG A 151 15.76 0.95 -1.81
C ARG A 151 16.98 0.07 -1.56
N ARG A 152 17.95 0.52 -0.75
CA ARG A 152 19.17 -0.23 -0.42
C ARG A 152 19.01 -1.06 0.86
N ARG A 153 18.26 -0.56 1.84
CA ARG A 153 18.12 -1.13 3.19
C ARG A 153 16.66 -1.05 3.65
N PHE A 154 15.81 -1.87 3.04
CA PHE A 154 14.37 -1.89 3.32
C PHE A 154 14.04 -2.13 4.80
N GLU A 155 14.80 -2.97 5.49
CA GLU A 155 14.52 -3.30 6.90
C GLU A 155 14.70 -2.10 7.84
N ILE A 156 15.75 -1.29 7.61
CA ILE A 156 15.99 -0.06 8.39
C ILE A 156 14.80 0.87 8.23
N PHE A 157 14.37 1.11 6.99
CA PHE A 157 13.15 1.86 6.70
C PHE A 157 11.95 1.26 7.44
N TYR A 158 11.70 -0.04 7.29
CA TYR A 158 10.51 -0.70 7.82
C TYR A 158 10.40 -0.56 9.35
N TYR A 159 11.47 -0.84 10.09
CA TYR A 159 11.44 -0.79 11.55
C TYR A 159 11.43 0.64 12.08
N THR A 160 12.24 1.54 11.52
CA THR A 160 12.26 2.95 11.98
C THR A 160 10.97 3.67 11.65
N HIS A 161 10.28 3.33 10.55
CA HIS A 161 9.00 3.95 10.22
C HIS A 161 7.93 3.66 11.28
N HIS A 162 8.00 2.53 12.01
CA HIS A 162 7.09 2.23 13.13
C HIS A 162 7.22 3.19 14.33
N LEU A 163 8.29 3.98 14.38
CA LEU A 163 8.43 5.06 15.37
C LEU A 163 7.35 6.15 15.21
N TYR A 164 6.49 6.09 14.18
CA TYR A 164 5.30 6.94 14.07
C TYR A 164 4.43 6.89 15.35
N ILE A 165 4.42 5.75 16.07
CA ILE A 165 3.69 5.62 17.34
C ILE A 165 4.28 6.57 18.39
N VAL A 166 5.62 6.56 18.51
CA VAL A 166 6.36 7.46 19.41
C VAL A 166 6.11 8.91 19.01
N PHE A 167 6.24 9.22 17.71
CA PHE A 167 5.94 10.54 17.17
C PHE A 167 4.52 11.03 17.55
N LEU A 168 3.48 10.22 17.36
CA LEU A 168 2.10 10.60 17.64
C LEU A 168 1.84 10.84 19.14
N ILE A 169 2.44 10.03 20.02
CA ILE A 169 2.31 10.20 21.48
C ILE A 169 2.97 11.50 21.93
N PHE A 170 4.20 11.79 21.48
CA PHE A 170 4.89 13.02 21.85
C PHE A 170 4.29 14.26 21.16
N PHE A 171 3.77 14.11 19.94
CA PHE A 171 2.98 15.17 19.28
C PHE A 171 1.72 15.51 20.08
N LEU A 172 0.99 14.52 20.60
CA LEU A 172 -0.16 14.73 21.47
C LEU A 172 0.20 15.59 22.69
N PHE A 173 1.26 15.22 23.41
CA PHE A 173 1.75 15.98 24.57
C PHE A 173 2.27 17.38 24.21
N HIS A 174 2.86 17.54 23.03
CA HIS A 174 3.34 18.84 22.57
C HIS A 174 2.20 19.78 22.15
N ALA A 175 1.29 19.29 21.30
CA ALA A 175 0.26 20.10 20.67
C ALA A 175 -0.95 20.34 21.59
N GLY A 176 -1.25 19.37 22.46
CA GLY A 176 -2.41 19.34 23.35
C GLY A 176 -3.73 18.99 22.64
N ASP A 177 -4.76 18.74 23.45
CA ASP A 177 -6.09 18.29 23.07
C ASP A 177 -6.68 19.02 21.86
N ARG A 178 -6.73 20.36 21.89
CA ARG A 178 -7.35 21.18 20.84
C ARG A 178 -6.77 20.91 19.45
N HIS A 179 -5.45 20.79 19.38
CA HIS A 179 -4.73 20.56 18.15
C HIS A 179 -4.84 19.10 17.73
N PHE A 180 -4.71 18.19 18.70
CA PHE A 180 -4.84 16.77 18.42
C PHE A 180 -6.21 16.40 17.84
N TYR A 181 -7.31 17.07 18.20
CA TYR A 181 -8.62 16.86 17.56
C TYR A 181 -8.62 17.06 16.03
N MET A 182 -7.77 17.94 15.49
CA MET A 182 -7.65 18.11 14.03
C MET A 182 -7.01 16.90 13.36
N VAL A 183 -6.02 16.29 14.03
CA VAL A 183 -5.28 15.13 13.52
C VAL A 183 -5.98 13.79 13.86
N PHE A 184 -6.81 13.79 14.91
CA PHE A 184 -7.39 12.59 15.50
C PHE A 184 -8.20 11.76 14.50
N SER A 185 -8.93 12.40 13.59
CA SER A 185 -9.73 11.68 12.57
C SER A 185 -8.87 10.75 11.71
N GLY A 186 -7.72 11.22 11.22
CA GLY A 186 -6.78 10.41 10.44
C GLY A 186 -6.16 9.28 11.27
N VAL A 187 -5.77 9.57 12.51
CA VAL A 187 -5.20 8.56 13.44
C VAL A 187 -6.24 7.49 13.79
N PHE A 188 -7.49 7.90 14.04
CA PHE A 188 -8.60 7.01 14.36
C PHE A 188 -8.90 6.05 13.22
N LEU A 189 -9.08 6.59 12.00
CA LEU A 189 -9.32 5.79 10.80
C LEU A 189 -8.17 4.84 10.50
N PHE A 190 -6.92 5.29 10.69
CA PHE A 190 -5.75 4.43 10.53
C PHE A 190 -5.70 3.30 11.56
N GLY A 191 -6.03 3.57 12.82
CA GLY A 191 -6.13 2.54 13.86
C GLY A 191 -7.24 1.52 13.56
N LEU A 192 -8.39 1.97 13.08
CA LEU A 192 -9.47 1.07 12.63
C LEU A 192 -9.02 0.22 11.44
N ASP A 193 -8.40 0.83 10.44
CA ASP A 193 -7.91 0.12 9.28
C ASP A 193 -6.83 -0.93 9.66
N LYS A 194 -5.92 -0.60 10.58
CA LYS A 194 -4.96 -1.56 11.17
C LYS A 194 -5.66 -2.70 11.90
N LEU A 195 -6.71 -2.41 12.67
CA LEU A 195 -7.52 -3.45 13.32
C LEU A 195 -8.12 -4.38 12.27
N LEU A 196 -8.76 -3.83 11.26
CA LEU A 196 -9.40 -4.60 10.19
C LEU A 196 -8.39 -5.50 9.46
N ARG A 197 -7.15 -5.04 9.23
CA ARG A 197 -6.05 -5.85 8.70
C ARG A 197 -5.66 -7.00 9.64
N ILE A 198 -5.52 -6.73 10.94
CA ILE A 198 -5.21 -7.76 11.95
C ILE A 198 -6.30 -8.82 11.97
N LEU A 199 -7.57 -8.41 11.91
CA LEU A 199 -8.68 -9.33 11.82
C LEU A 199 -8.57 -10.16 10.56
N GLN A 200 -8.44 -9.53 9.38
CA GLN A 200 -8.30 -10.19 8.07
C GLN A 200 -7.22 -11.27 8.08
N SER A 201 -6.05 -10.96 8.66
CA SER A 201 -4.89 -11.86 8.74
C SER A 201 -5.04 -13.12 9.59
N ARG A 202 -6.15 -13.26 10.33
CA ARG A 202 -6.41 -14.39 11.23
C ARG A 202 -7.68 -15.13 10.82
N PRO A 203 -7.68 -16.47 10.78
CA PRO A 203 -6.61 -17.40 11.15
C PRO A 203 -5.51 -17.48 10.09
N LYS A 204 -4.35 -18.03 10.49
CA LYS A 204 -3.23 -18.29 9.57
C LYS A 204 -3.59 -19.45 8.65
N SER A 205 -3.30 -19.32 7.36
CA SER A 205 -3.38 -20.40 6.38
C SER A 205 -2.06 -21.20 6.35
N CYS A 206 -2.04 -22.34 5.67
CA CYS A 206 -0.80 -23.06 5.31
C CYS A 206 -0.56 -22.90 3.80
N ILE A 207 0.71 -22.86 3.38
CA ILE A 207 1.07 -22.99 1.97
C ILE A 207 0.66 -24.41 1.51
N LEU A 208 0.06 -24.55 0.32
CA LEU A 208 -0.35 -25.86 -0.22
C LEU A 208 0.79 -26.51 -0.99
N SER A 209 1.38 -25.75 -1.89
CA SER A 209 2.52 -26.19 -2.69
C SER A 209 3.42 -25.03 -3.08
N ALA A 210 4.69 -25.33 -3.31
CA ALA A 210 5.66 -24.40 -3.87
C ALA A 210 6.29 -25.03 -5.11
N ARG A 211 6.28 -24.31 -6.22
CA ARG A 211 7.03 -24.65 -7.43
C ARG A 211 8.29 -23.81 -7.47
N ILE A 212 9.45 -24.45 -7.40
CA ILE A 212 10.74 -23.77 -7.55
C ILE A 212 11.15 -23.86 -9.01
N TYR A 213 11.39 -22.70 -9.63
CA TYR A 213 12.03 -22.62 -10.92
C TYR A 213 13.53 -22.80 -10.70
N LEU A 214 14.05 -23.99 -11.03
CA LEU A 214 15.45 -24.30 -10.82
C LEU A 214 16.30 -23.53 -11.83
N PHE A 215 17.47 -23.10 -11.36
CA PHE A 215 18.63 -22.53 -12.07
C PHE A 215 18.38 -21.92 -13.48
N PRO A 216 18.62 -20.60 -13.70
CA PRO A 216 19.53 -19.75 -12.92
C PRO A 216 18.88 -18.49 -12.29
N SER A 217 17.58 -18.25 -12.47
CA SER A 217 16.84 -17.19 -11.75
C SER A 217 16.09 -17.79 -10.57
N LYS A 218 16.47 -17.43 -9.33
CA LYS A 218 15.78 -17.89 -8.12
C LYS A 218 14.36 -17.31 -8.10
N ALA A 219 13.38 -18.10 -8.52
CA ALA A 219 11.97 -17.73 -8.46
C ALA A 219 11.14 -18.89 -7.91
N ILE A 220 10.10 -18.53 -7.16
CA ILE A 220 9.21 -19.49 -6.51
C ILE A 220 7.78 -19.09 -6.81
N GLU A 221 6.97 -20.05 -7.20
CA GLU A 221 5.53 -19.87 -7.24
C GLU A 221 4.87 -20.61 -6.08
N LEU A 222 4.14 -19.85 -5.26
CA LEU A 222 3.45 -20.37 -4.10
C LEU A 222 1.97 -20.51 -4.41
N THR A 223 1.39 -21.66 -4.09
CA THR A 223 -0.05 -21.90 -4.16
C THR A 223 -0.64 -21.90 -2.76
N LEU A 224 -1.64 -21.04 -2.56
CA LEU A 224 -2.31 -20.79 -1.30
C LEU A 224 -3.78 -21.23 -1.39
N PRO A 225 -4.39 -21.70 -0.30
CA PRO A 225 -5.79 -22.10 -0.30
C PRO A 225 -6.69 -20.87 -0.35
N LYS A 226 -7.79 -20.92 -1.11
CA LYS A 226 -8.74 -19.82 -1.29
C LYS A 226 -10.17 -20.28 -1.04
N ASP A 227 -10.96 -19.46 -0.31
CA ASP A 227 -12.40 -19.70 -0.21
C ASP A 227 -13.08 -19.42 -1.58
N PRO A 228 -13.98 -20.30 -2.09
CA PRO A 228 -14.68 -20.07 -3.35
C PRO A 228 -15.50 -18.78 -3.43
N ARG A 229 -15.99 -18.28 -2.29
CA ARG A 229 -16.72 -17.02 -2.16
C ARG A 229 -15.80 -15.80 -2.29
N LEU A 230 -14.49 -15.99 -2.08
CA LEU A 230 -13.51 -14.95 -2.33
C LEU A 230 -13.27 -14.79 -3.83
N LYS A 231 -13.80 -13.70 -4.37
CA LYS A 231 -13.53 -13.23 -5.72
C LYS A 231 -12.54 -12.07 -5.69
N TYR A 232 -11.62 -12.08 -6.64
CA TYR A 232 -10.61 -11.03 -6.83
C TYR A 232 -10.46 -10.70 -8.29
N THR A 233 -10.01 -9.47 -8.57
CA THR A 233 -9.76 -8.98 -9.92
C THR A 233 -8.31 -9.24 -10.33
N PRO A 234 -8.01 -9.34 -11.65
CA PRO A 234 -6.64 -9.28 -12.13
C PRO A 234 -5.89 -8.08 -11.58
N THR A 235 -4.57 -8.20 -11.46
CA THR A 235 -3.66 -7.21 -10.86
C THR A 235 -3.80 -7.03 -9.34
N SER A 236 -4.70 -7.76 -8.68
CA SER A 236 -4.83 -7.73 -7.23
C SER A 236 -3.53 -8.14 -6.51
N VAL A 237 -3.29 -7.50 -5.37
CA VAL A 237 -2.11 -7.70 -4.52
C VAL A 237 -2.54 -8.25 -3.17
N ILE A 238 -1.79 -9.23 -2.66
CA ILE A 238 -1.90 -9.70 -1.28
C ILE A 238 -0.68 -9.27 -0.49
N TYR A 239 -0.84 -9.02 0.81
CA TYR A 239 0.28 -8.87 1.72
C TYR A 239 0.46 -10.16 2.50
N MET A 240 1.67 -10.69 2.44
CA MET A 240 2.03 -11.95 3.05
C MET A 240 2.99 -11.74 4.20
N LYS A 241 2.79 -12.50 5.28
CA LYS A 241 3.73 -12.64 6.39
C LYS A 241 3.91 -14.11 6.75
N ILE A 242 5.15 -14.54 6.82
CA ILE A 242 5.55 -15.89 7.21
C ILE A 242 6.26 -15.80 8.57
N PRO A 243 5.61 -16.20 9.68
CA PRO A 243 6.16 -16.02 11.03
C PRO A 243 7.46 -16.78 11.31
N SER A 244 7.78 -17.84 10.56
CA SER A 244 9.05 -18.56 10.68
C SER A 244 10.24 -17.75 10.17
N ILE A 245 10.02 -16.83 9.23
CA ILE A 245 11.04 -15.92 8.69
C ILE A 245 11.04 -14.60 9.47
N SER A 246 9.87 -13.98 9.61
CA SER A 246 9.72 -12.71 10.33
C SER A 246 8.36 -12.60 11.00
N ARG A 247 8.36 -12.21 12.28
CA ARG A 247 7.13 -12.04 13.07
C ARG A 247 6.37 -10.74 12.72
N PHE A 248 7.06 -9.77 12.10
CA PHE A 248 6.54 -8.41 11.91
C PHE A 248 6.51 -7.94 10.47
N GLN A 249 7.34 -8.48 9.57
CA GLN A 249 7.41 -7.99 8.19
C GLN A 249 6.23 -8.49 7.35
N TRP A 250 5.67 -7.58 6.55
CA TRP A 250 4.61 -7.86 5.60
C TRP A 250 5.09 -7.46 4.20
N HIS A 251 5.00 -8.38 3.25
CA HIS A 251 5.47 -8.18 1.88
C HIS A 251 4.32 -8.28 0.88
N PRO A 252 4.12 -7.28 0.00
CA PRO A 252 3.14 -7.32 -1.08
C PRO A 252 3.58 -8.24 -2.22
N PHE A 253 2.66 -9.04 -2.73
CA PHE A 253 2.84 -9.88 -3.92
C PHE A 253 1.60 -9.81 -4.81
N SER A 254 1.80 -9.65 -6.12
CA SER A 254 0.73 -9.75 -7.10
C SER A 254 0.23 -11.19 -7.19
N ILE A 255 -1.09 -11.33 -7.20
CA ILE A 255 -1.73 -12.60 -7.55
C ILE A 255 -1.50 -12.85 -9.03
N THR A 256 -1.05 -14.05 -9.39
CA THR A 256 -0.78 -14.47 -10.78
C THR A 256 -1.84 -15.42 -11.32
N SER A 257 -2.68 -15.99 -10.46
CA SER A 257 -3.84 -16.82 -10.85
C SER A 257 -5.05 -15.97 -11.28
N SER A 258 -6.06 -16.61 -11.87
CA SER A 258 -7.36 -16.00 -12.16
C SER A 258 -8.41 -16.50 -11.16
N SER A 259 -9.24 -15.59 -10.66
CA SER A 259 -10.31 -15.95 -9.71
C SER A 259 -11.46 -16.74 -10.37
N ASN A 260 -11.51 -16.76 -11.69
CA ASN A 260 -12.55 -17.41 -12.48
C ASN A 260 -12.16 -18.84 -12.89
N SER A 261 -10.87 -19.10 -13.14
CA SER A 261 -10.36 -20.46 -13.35
C SER A 261 -10.15 -21.20 -12.02
N ASP A 262 -9.54 -20.54 -11.03
CA ASP A 262 -9.06 -21.17 -9.81
C ASP A 262 -10.00 -20.86 -8.63
N ASN A 263 -10.99 -21.74 -8.41
CA ASN A 263 -12.00 -21.52 -7.37
C ASN A 263 -11.47 -21.76 -5.94
N HIS A 264 -10.56 -22.72 -5.75
CA HIS A 264 -10.08 -23.16 -4.44
C HIS A 264 -8.65 -22.76 -4.11
N THR A 265 -7.93 -22.17 -5.07
CA THR A 265 -6.52 -21.81 -4.93
C THR A 265 -6.28 -20.39 -5.40
N MET A 266 -5.18 -19.80 -4.93
CA MET A 266 -4.57 -18.61 -5.50
C MET A 266 -3.07 -18.82 -5.58
N SER A 267 -2.44 -18.30 -6.63
CA SER A 267 -1.01 -18.44 -6.84
C SER A 267 -0.34 -17.07 -6.88
N ILE A 268 0.87 -17.01 -6.33
CA ILE A 268 1.76 -15.85 -6.41
C ILE A 268 3.12 -16.29 -6.91
N VAL A 269 3.81 -15.41 -7.64
CA VAL A 269 5.18 -15.64 -8.08
C VAL A 269 6.09 -14.65 -7.37
N VAL A 270 7.12 -15.18 -6.72
CA VAL A 270 8.10 -14.44 -5.93
C VAL A 270 9.46 -14.59 -6.60
N LYS A 271 10.03 -13.47 -7.05
CA LYS A 271 11.43 -13.41 -7.45
C LYS A 271 12.30 -13.23 -6.20
N CYS A 272 13.21 -14.17 -5.96
CA CYS A 272 14.06 -14.21 -4.79
C CYS A 272 15.39 -13.52 -5.08
N ASN A 273 15.61 -12.36 -4.45
CA ASN A 273 16.85 -11.61 -4.58
C ASN A 273 17.61 -11.64 -3.26
N GLU A 274 17.26 -10.75 -2.33
CA GLU A 274 17.94 -10.56 -1.04
C GLU A 274 16.94 -10.42 0.12
N GLY A 275 17.44 -10.57 1.35
CA GLY A 275 16.66 -10.42 2.58
C GLY A 275 15.56 -11.46 2.73
N TRP A 276 14.36 -11.03 3.13
CA TRP A 276 13.20 -11.89 3.40
C TRP A 276 12.88 -12.87 2.27
N THR A 277 13.01 -12.45 1.00
CA THR A 277 12.72 -13.30 -0.16
C THR A 277 13.75 -14.40 -0.38
N SER A 278 15.02 -14.18 0.01
CA SER A 278 16.04 -15.23 0.00
C SER A 278 15.80 -16.22 1.12
N SER A 279 15.50 -15.74 2.34
CA SER A 279 15.16 -16.64 3.46
C SER A 279 13.94 -17.50 3.15
N LEU A 280 12.96 -16.98 2.41
CA LEU A 280 11.84 -17.79 1.91
C LEU A 280 12.30 -18.90 0.97
N TYR A 281 13.21 -18.60 0.04
CA TYR A 281 13.82 -19.60 -0.83
C TYR A 281 14.52 -20.69 -0.03
N ASP A 282 15.34 -20.29 0.95
CA ASP A 282 16.12 -21.23 1.75
C ASP A 282 15.22 -22.14 2.61
N VAL A 283 14.12 -21.61 3.17
CA VAL A 283 13.13 -22.42 3.91
C VAL A 283 12.45 -23.45 3.02
N ILE A 284 12.06 -23.07 1.80
CA ILE A 284 11.38 -23.99 0.89
C ILE A 284 12.37 -25.02 0.32
N GLN A 285 13.60 -24.59 0.05
CA GLN A 285 14.68 -25.48 -0.39
C GLN A 285 15.03 -26.51 0.68
N ALA A 286 15.11 -26.13 1.95
CA ALA A 286 15.36 -27.06 3.05
C ALA A 286 14.25 -28.14 3.18
N GLU A 287 13.00 -27.80 2.89
CA GLU A 287 11.89 -28.75 2.88
C GLU A 287 11.91 -29.68 1.65
N LEU A 288 12.51 -29.26 0.52
CA LEU A 288 12.77 -30.17 -0.62
C LEU A 288 13.80 -31.23 -0.28
N ASP A 289 14.84 -30.84 0.45
CA ASP A 289 15.98 -31.68 0.76
C ASP A 289 15.73 -32.59 1.98
N SER A 290 14.60 -32.39 2.69
CA SER A 290 14.17 -33.21 3.83
C SER A 290 13.37 -34.44 3.37
N ASP A 291 13.73 -35.63 3.85
CA ASP A 291 13.09 -36.90 3.48
C ASP A 291 11.57 -36.93 3.74
N ALA A 292 10.84 -37.63 2.88
CA ALA A 292 9.38 -37.65 2.69
C ALA A 292 8.49 -38.03 3.89
N GLY A 293 9.05 -38.20 5.10
CA GLY A 293 8.34 -38.65 6.30
C GLY A 293 7.67 -37.55 7.14
N SER A 294 8.13 -36.30 7.06
CA SER A 294 7.57 -35.19 7.85
C SER A 294 7.48 -33.89 7.04
N MET A 295 6.56 -33.81 6.09
CA MET A 295 6.24 -32.53 5.44
C MET A 295 5.72 -31.52 6.49
N ASN A 296 6.50 -30.48 6.79
CA ASN A 296 6.10 -29.45 7.73
C ASN A 296 5.10 -28.50 7.07
N CYS A 297 4.06 -28.06 7.80
CA CYS A 297 3.28 -26.90 7.31
C CYS A 297 4.08 -25.63 7.56
N ILE A 298 4.13 -24.77 6.53
CA ILE A 298 4.59 -23.39 6.65
C ILE A 298 3.36 -22.49 6.88
N PRO A 299 3.13 -21.99 8.12
CA PRO A 299 2.01 -21.12 8.40
C PRO A 299 2.23 -19.73 7.79
N VAL A 300 1.19 -19.20 7.16
CA VAL A 300 1.22 -17.90 6.48
C VAL A 300 0.03 -17.04 6.90
N SER A 301 0.29 -15.76 7.17
CA SER A 301 -0.75 -14.75 7.43
C SER A 301 -0.91 -13.91 6.18
N ILE A 302 -2.15 -13.68 5.74
CA ILE A 302 -2.46 -13.03 4.47
C ILE A 302 -3.44 -11.87 4.70
N GLU A 303 -3.12 -10.69 4.18
CA GLU A 303 -4.03 -9.54 4.08
C GLU A 303 -4.36 -9.30 2.60
N GLY A 304 -5.59 -8.85 2.30
CA GLY A 304 -6.09 -8.70 0.93
C GLY A 304 -7.03 -9.85 0.51
N PRO A 305 -7.31 -9.98 -0.79
CA PRO A 305 -6.72 -9.27 -1.92
C PRO A 305 -7.14 -7.80 -2.00
N TYR A 306 -6.19 -6.93 -2.38
CA TYR A 306 -6.41 -5.52 -2.70
C TYR A 306 -6.25 -5.33 -4.20
N GLY A 307 -7.32 -4.94 -4.89
CA GLY A 307 -7.32 -4.80 -6.34
C GLY A 307 -8.04 -3.55 -6.80
N PRO A 308 -8.01 -3.28 -8.12
CA PRO A 308 -8.77 -2.19 -8.72
C PRO A 308 -10.27 -2.41 -8.54
N ALA A 309 -11.03 -1.30 -8.39
CA ALA A 309 -12.48 -1.32 -8.25
C ALA A 309 -13.21 -1.70 -9.55
N SER A 310 -12.59 -1.47 -10.71
CA SER A 310 -13.13 -1.81 -12.03
C SER A 310 -12.08 -2.47 -12.93
N LEU A 311 -12.55 -3.14 -13.97
CA LEU A 311 -11.74 -3.75 -15.03
C LEU A 311 -11.77 -2.91 -16.31
N ASP A 312 -11.94 -1.60 -16.19
CA ASP A 312 -12.11 -0.73 -17.37
C ASP A 312 -10.87 -0.78 -18.29
N PHE A 313 -9.69 -1.02 -17.71
CA PHE A 313 -8.43 -1.23 -18.45
C PHE A 313 -8.41 -2.49 -19.33
N LEU A 314 -9.40 -3.39 -19.22
CA LEU A 314 -9.56 -4.57 -20.08
C LEU A 314 -10.64 -4.40 -21.15
N ARG A 315 -11.34 -3.26 -21.20
CA ARG A 315 -12.44 -3.01 -22.14
C ARG A 315 -12.01 -2.57 -23.55
N HIS A 316 -10.72 -2.66 -23.84
CA HIS A 316 -10.15 -2.28 -25.13
C HIS A 316 -10.23 -3.44 -26.12
N ASP A 317 -10.32 -3.14 -27.41
CA ASP A 317 -10.38 -4.15 -28.48
C ASP A 317 -9.03 -4.89 -28.62
N SER A 318 -7.93 -4.19 -28.34
CA SER A 318 -6.57 -4.71 -28.38
C SER A 318 -5.77 -4.24 -27.17
N LEU A 319 -4.94 -5.11 -26.61
CA LEU A 319 -4.12 -4.81 -25.43
C LEU A 319 -2.63 -4.97 -25.73
N LEU A 320 -1.86 -3.95 -25.36
CA LEU A 320 -0.41 -3.96 -25.39
C LEU A 320 0.11 -3.97 -23.94
N LEU A 321 0.71 -5.08 -23.52
CA LEU A 321 1.25 -5.29 -22.19
C LEU A 321 2.78 -5.14 -22.24
N ILE A 322 3.35 -4.23 -21.46
CA ILE A 322 4.81 -3.95 -21.47
C ILE A 322 5.38 -4.17 -20.07
N ALA A 323 6.07 -5.28 -19.87
CA ALA A 323 6.64 -5.69 -18.59
C ALA A 323 8.16 -5.53 -18.53
N GLY A 324 8.67 -5.06 -17.40
CA GLY A 324 10.09 -5.06 -17.06
C GLY A 324 10.39 -5.94 -15.84
N GLY A 325 11.19 -6.99 -16.02
CA GLY A 325 11.60 -7.91 -14.95
C GLY A 325 10.43 -8.48 -14.13
N ALA A 326 10.47 -8.36 -12.80
CA ALA A 326 9.38 -8.85 -11.93
C ALA A 326 8.02 -8.16 -12.16
N GLY A 327 7.98 -7.04 -12.91
CA GLY A 327 6.76 -6.36 -13.32
C GLY A 327 5.86 -7.16 -14.27
N ILE A 328 6.28 -8.35 -14.71
CA ILE A 328 5.43 -9.27 -15.47
C ILE A 328 4.30 -9.88 -14.64
N THR A 329 4.49 -10.01 -13.32
CA THR A 329 3.56 -10.71 -12.42
C THR A 329 2.08 -10.27 -12.51
N PRO A 330 1.71 -8.97 -12.53
CA PRO A 330 0.32 -8.58 -12.73
C PRO A 330 -0.25 -8.98 -14.09
N PHE A 331 0.57 -9.01 -15.15
CA PHE A 331 0.13 -9.40 -16.49
C PHE A 331 -0.14 -10.89 -16.62
N LEU A 332 0.54 -11.72 -15.83
CA LEU A 332 0.23 -13.16 -15.76
C LEU A 332 -1.22 -13.39 -15.36
N SER A 333 -1.74 -12.62 -14.39
CA SER A 333 -3.13 -12.69 -13.96
C SER A 333 -4.09 -12.17 -15.04
N ILE A 334 -3.73 -11.09 -15.75
CA ILE A 334 -4.52 -10.57 -16.88
C ILE A 334 -4.64 -11.62 -17.98
N ILE A 335 -3.53 -12.24 -18.39
CA ILE A 335 -3.51 -13.25 -19.45
C ILE A 335 -4.38 -14.46 -19.07
N LYS A 336 -4.24 -14.97 -17.83
CA LYS A 336 -5.08 -16.09 -17.36
C LYS A 336 -6.55 -15.72 -17.28
N GLU A 337 -6.87 -14.49 -16.88
CA GLU A 337 -8.25 -14.01 -16.84
C GLU A 337 -8.87 -13.94 -18.24
N ILE A 338 -8.19 -13.31 -19.20
CA ILE A 338 -8.67 -13.21 -20.59
C ILE A 338 -8.84 -14.60 -21.21
N ALA A 339 -7.85 -15.49 -21.01
CA ALA A 339 -7.92 -16.87 -21.47
C ALA A 339 -9.14 -17.62 -20.87
N SER A 340 -9.45 -17.40 -19.59
CA SER A 340 -10.63 -18.00 -18.95
C SER A 340 -11.95 -17.45 -19.52
N LEU A 341 -11.98 -16.16 -19.88
CA LEU A 341 -13.17 -15.46 -20.35
C LEU A 341 -13.44 -15.69 -21.84
N SER A 342 -12.43 -16.06 -22.63
CA SER A 342 -12.59 -16.43 -24.05
C SER A 342 -13.57 -17.60 -24.28
N SER A 343 -13.87 -18.38 -23.24
CA SER A 343 -14.87 -19.44 -23.28
C SER A 343 -16.32 -18.95 -23.10
N ARG A 344 -16.53 -17.67 -22.76
CA ARG A 344 -17.82 -17.05 -22.42
C ARG A 344 -18.16 -15.92 -23.39
N ARG A 345 -19.45 -15.68 -23.64
CA ARG A 345 -20.01 -14.69 -24.61
C ARG A 345 -19.71 -13.20 -24.31
N TYR A 346 -18.64 -12.86 -23.59
CA TYR A 346 -18.28 -11.46 -23.33
C TYR A 346 -17.23 -10.97 -24.34
N ARG A 347 -17.45 -9.78 -24.90
CA ARG A 347 -16.51 -9.09 -25.82
C ARG A 347 -15.33 -8.52 -25.02
N PHE A 348 -14.33 -9.35 -24.75
CA PHE A 348 -13.02 -8.90 -24.25
C PHE A 348 -12.00 -8.88 -25.40
N ALA A 349 -10.87 -8.20 -25.21
CA ALA A 349 -9.82 -8.03 -26.21
C ALA A 349 -9.49 -9.35 -26.92
N THR A 350 -9.64 -9.37 -28.24
CA THR A 350 -9.37 -10.54 -29.09
C THR A 350 -7.89 -10.70 -29.43
N ARG A 351 -7.11 -9.62 -29.24
CA ARG A 351 -5.68 -9.53 -29.55
C ARG A 351 -4.89 -8.93 -28.38
N VAL A 352 -3.92 -9.68 -27.88
CA VAL A 352 -3.02 -9.25 -26.82
C VAL A 352 -1.56 -9.41 -27.26
N GLN A 353 -0.77 -8.34 -27.15
CA GLN A 353 0.67 -8.40 -27.36
C GLN A 353 1.39 -8.14 -26.04
N LEU A 354 2.28 -9.05 -25.65
CA LEU A 354 3.14 -8.93 -24.47
C LEU A 354 4.58 -8.64 -24.89
N ILE A 355 5.08 -7.47 -24.53
CA ILE A 355 6.49 -7.10 -24.59
C ILE A 355 7.09 -7.35 -23.22
N TYR A 356 8.02 -8.30 -23.13
CA TYR A 356 8.71 -8.62 -21.89
C TYR A 356 10.19 -8.27 -21.95
N VAL A 357 10.61 -7.31 -21.13
CA VAL A 357 11.99 -6.81 -21.08
C VAL A 357 12.68 -7.37 -19.84
N VAL A 358 13.76 -8.12 -20.06
CA VAL A 358 14.58 -8.71 -19.00
C VAL A 358 16.05 -8.33 -19.16
N LYS A 359 16.78 -8.40 -18.05
CA LYS A 359 18.23 -8.17 -18.07
C LYS A 359 18.97 -9.39 -18.61
N LYS A 360 18.60 -10.56 -18.09
CA LYS A 360 19.21 -11.86 -18.39
C LYS A 360 18.15 -12.83 -18.92
N SER A 361 18.52 -13.75 -19.80
CA SER A 361 17.62 -14.80 -20.33
C SER A 361 17.00 -15.65 -19.22
N GLN A 362 17.71 -15.80 -18.10
CA GLN A 362 17.30 -16.53 -16.90
C GLN A 362 15.97 -16.05 -16.32
N ASP A 363 15.65 -14.75 -16.46
CA ASP A 363 14.43 -14.15 -15.92
C ASP A 363 13.18 -14.44 -16.78
N VAL A 364 13.35 -15.13 -17.91
CA VAL A 364 12.27 -15.66 -18.76
C VAL A 364 11.49 -16.76 -18.04
N CYS A 365 12.07 -17.42 -17.02
CA CYS A 365 11.41 -18.49 -16.25
C CYS A 365 10.06 -18.07 -15.63
N LEU A 366 9.85 -16.77 -15.37
CA LEU A 366 8.59 -16.24 -14.84
C LEU A 366 7.40 -16.45 -15.80
N LEU A 367 7.65 -16.61 -17.10
CA LEU A 367 6.64 -16.94 -18.10
C LEU A 367 6.12 -18.37 -17.99
N ASN A 368 6.79 -19.26 -17.26
CA ASN A 368 6.35 -20.65 -17.13
C ASN A 368 4.99 -20.76 -16.41
N SER A 369 4.60 -19.76 -15.60
CA SER A 369 3.24 -19.74 -15.01
C SER A 369 2.12 -19.60 -16.06
N VAL A 370 2.45 -19.15 -17.29
CA VAL A 370 1.53 -19.01 -18.42
C VAL A 370 1.96 -19.83 -19.66
N SER A 371 2.87 -20.80 -19.50
CA SER A 371 3.39 -21.60 -20.62
C SER A 371 2.30 -22.35 -21.37
N SER A 372 1.29 -22.87 -20.68
CA SER A 372 0.17 -23.55 -21.35
C SER A 372 -0.67 -22.63 -22.22
N GLN A 373 -0.84 -21.36 -21.83
CA GLN A 373 -1.52 -20.33 -22.63
C GLN A 373 -0.67 -19.86 -23.82
N LEU A 374 0.66 -19.89 -23.67
CA LEU A 374 1.58 -19.58 -24.77
C LEU A 374 1.61 -20.69 -25.82
N LEU A 375 1.54 -21.96 -25.40
CA LEU A 375 1.65 -23.12 -26.28
C LEU A 375 0.31 -23.54 -26.94
N ASN A 376 -0.83 -23.41 -26.25
CA ASN A 376 -2.13 -23.92 -26.73
C ASN A 376 -2.99 -22.87 -27.47
N GLN A 377 -2.39 -22.03 -28.33
CA GLN A 377 -3.12 -20.95 -29.00
C GLN A 377 -4.15 -21.44 -30.04
N SER A 378 -3.95 -22.63 -30.63
CA SER A 378 -4.76 -23.14 -31.74
C SER A 378 -6.21 -23.52 -31.38
N SER A 379 -6.57 -23.58 -30.09
CA SER A 379 -7.93 -23.96 -29.64
C SER A 379 -8.77 -22.83 -29.05
N THR A 380 -8.22 -21.62 -28.91
CA THR A 380 -8.88 -20.49 -28.23
C THR A 380 -9.08 -19.30 -29.16
N GLN A 381 -10.18 -18.53 -29.00
CA GLN A 381 -10.43 -17.27 -29.73
C GLN A 381 -9.48 -16.12 -29.30
N PHE A 382 -8.39 -16.44 -28.60
CA PHE A 382 -7.45 -15.53 -27.98
C PHE A 382 -6.10 -15.66 -28.68
N SER A 383 -5.62 -14.55 -29.26
CA SER A 383 -4.29 -14.48 -29.88
C SER A 383 -3.33 -13.72 -28.97
N LEU A 384 -2.24 -14.38 -28.56
CA LEU A 384 -1.21 -13.81 -27.71
C LEU A 384 0.12 -13.77 -28.45
N ASN A 385 0.57 -12.58 -28.83
CA ASN A 385 1.91 -12.41 -29.41
C ASN A 385 2.90 -12.01 -28.31
N LEU A 386 3.97 -12.80 -28.14
CA LEU A 386 5.01 -12.57 -27.15
C LEU A 386 6.31 -12.10 -27.82
N LYS A 387 6.82 -10.94 -27.36
CA LYS A 387 8.14 -10.42 -27.72
C LYS A 387 9.01 -10.26 -26.49
N VAL A 388 10.11 -11.00 -26.42
CA VAL A 388 11.05 -10.95 -25.30
C VAL A 388 12.29 -10.15 -25.70
N TYR A 389 12.72 -9.21 -24.87
CA TYR A 389 13.94 -8.42 -25.06
C TYR A 389 14.91 -8.69 -23.91
N VAL A 390 16.06 -9.30 -24.22
CA VAL A 390 17.14 -9.56 -23.28
C VAL A 390 18.22 -8.49 -23.46
N THR A 391 18.46 -7.70 -22.43
CA THR A 391 19.20 -6.43 -22.56
C THR A 391 20.67 -6.46 -22.15
N GLN A 392 21.14 -7.51 -21.46
CA GLN A 392 22.55 -7.63 -21.00
C GLN A 392 23.30 -8.84 -21.60
N GLU A 393 22.63 -9.63 -22.44
CA GLU A 393 23.23 -10.81 -23.08
C GLU A 393 23.14 -10.60 -24.59
N GLU A 394 24.22 -10.96 -25.29
CA GLU A 394 24.30 -10.93 -26.75
C GLU A 394 24.26 -12.38 -27.28
N GLY A 395 23.50 -12.60 -28.35
CA GLY A 395 23.60 -13.80 -29.18
C GLY A 395 23.21 -15.13 -28.51
N SER A 396 21.92 -15.48 -28.57
CA SER A 396 21.54 -16.89 -28.62
C SER A 396 20.48 -17.11 -29.70
N ASP A 397 20.64 -18.17 -30.51
CA ASP A 397 19.63 -18.63 -31.48
C ASP A 397 18.47 -19.38 -30.78
N ALA A 398 18.30 -19.18 -29.47
CA ALA A 398 17.29 -19.90 -28.71
C ALA A 398 15.90 -19.34 -29.01
N THR A 399 14.95 -20.21 -29.34
CA THR A 399 13.55 -19.80 -29.46
C THR A 399 12.97 -19.54 -28.07
N VAL A 400 11.97 -18.66 -27.97
CA VAL A 400 11.27 -18.39 -26.70
C VAL A 400 10.73 -19.70 -26.08
N ILE A 401 10.18 -20.57 -26.91
CA ILE A 401 9.66 -21.88 -26.49
C ILE A 401 10.80 -22.80 -26.02
N GLY A 402 11.93 -22.81 -26.73
CA GLY A 402 13.15 -23.50 -26.29
C GLY A 402 13.58 -23.05 -24.91
N LEU A 403 13.70 -21.73 -24.66
CA LEU A 403 14.07 -21.21 -23.33
C LEU A 403 13.01 -21.50 -22.26
N VAL A 404 11.73 -21.38 -22.56
CA VAL A 404 10.66 -21.71 -21.59
C VAL A 404 10.70 -23.19 -21.23
N ASN A 405 11.00 -24.07 -22.20
CA ASN A 405 11.15 -25.50 -21.98
C ASN A 405 12.47 -25.85 -21.26
N ASP A 406 13.58 -25.19 -21.60
CA ASP A 406 14.88 -25.40 -20.95
C ASP A 406 14.83 -24.94 -19.48
N PHE A 407 14.13 -23.83 -19.21
CA PHE A 407 13.86 -23.33 -17.85
C PHE A 407 12.61 -23.93 -17.21
N SER A 408 12.02 -24.99 -17.80
CA SER A 408 10.85 -25.69 -17.25
C SER A 408 11.20 -26.74 -16.19
N LEU A 409 12.48 -26.88 -15.82
CA LEU A 409 12.92 -27.70 -14.69
C LEU A 409 12.34 -27.15 -13.38
N VAL A 410 11.11 -27.56 -13.10
CA VAL A 410 10.35 -27.16 -11.92
C VAL A 410 10.37 -28.29 -10.92
N ARG A 411 10.87 -28.01 -9.72
CA ARG A 411 10.69 -28.91 -8.57
C ARG A 411 9.46 -28.46 -7.80
N THR A 412 8.51 -29.37 -7.59
CA THR A 412 7.28 -29.07 -6.84
C THR A 412 7.36 -29.71 -5.46
N VAL A 413 7.17 -28.89 -4.44
CA VAL A 413 6.96 -29.32 -3.04
C VAL A 413 5.49 -29.23 -2.75
N ASN A 414 4.92 -30.30 -2.20
CA ASN A 414 3.60 -30.26 -1.58
C ASN A 414 3.79 -30.22 -0.08
N PHE A 415 3.02 -29.40 0.62
CA PHE A 415 3.07 -29.28 2.07
C PHE A 415 1.87 -29.96 2.73
N SER A 416 2.06 -30.41 3.97
CA SER A 416 0.98 -30.99 4.76
C SER A 416 -0.05 -29.93 5.17
N THR A 417 -1.34 -30.23 5.01
CA THR A 417 -2.44 -29.37 5.44
C THR A 417 -2.81 -29.53 6.93
N LYS A 418 -2.17 -30.46 7.65
CA LYS A 418 -2.54 -30.84 9.03
C LYS A 418 -2.48 -29.70 10.05
N CYS A 419 -1.74 -28.62 9.83
CA CYS A 419 -1.64 -27.50 10.79
C CYS A 419 -2.75 -26.45 10.67
N SER A 420 -3.48 -26.37 9.55
CA SER A 420 -4.56 -25.38 9.37
C SER A 420 -5.42 -25.70 8.15
N ASN A 421 -6.71 -26.00 8.38
CA ASN A 421 -7.71 -26.15 7.30
C ASN A 421 -8.26 -24.79 6.81
N TYR A 422 -7.68 -23.66 7.23
CA TYR A 422 -8.25 -22.35 6.93
C TYR A 422 -7.78 -21.84 5.56
N ALA A 423 -8.71 -21.80 4.61
CA ALA A 423 -8.54 -21.10 3.36
C ALA A 423 -8.40 -19.58 3.59
N VAL A 424 -7.74 -18.89 2.67
CA VAL A 424 -7.71 -17.43 2.67
C VAL A 424 -9.12 -16.93 2.46
N HIS A 425 -9.65 -16.29 3.51
CA HIS A 425 -10.89 -15.53 3.45
C HIS A 425 -10.50 -14.10 3.13
N GLY A 426 -11.15 -13.51 2.13
CA GLY A 426 -10.95 -12.09 1.84
C GLY A 426 -11.62 -11.22 2.88
N LEU A 427 -11.78 -9.95 2.52
CA LEU A 427 -12.58 -9.05 3.32
C LEU A 427 -13.99 -9.65 3.50
N ASP A 428 -14.41 -9.85 4.75
CA ASP A 428 -15.81 -10.17 5.05
C ASP A 428 -16.73 -9.15 4.36
N SER A 429 -18.02 -9.49 4.18
CA SER A 429 -18.97 -8.60 3.49
C SER A 429 -18.80 -7.14 3.93
N SER A 430 -18.83 -6.20 2.98
CA SER A 430 -18.65 -4.75 3.27
C SER A 430 -19.53 -4.26 4.42
N VAL A 431 -20.67 -4.92 4.63
CA VAL A 431 -21.61 -4.70 5.74
C VAL A 431 -21.01 -5.02 7.11
N LEU A 432 -20.31 -6.16 7.26
CA LEU A 432 -19.67 -6.51 8.53
C LEU A 432 -18.57 -5.50 8.89
N MET A 433 -17.79 -5.09 7.90
CA MET A 433 -16.73 -4.10 8.08
C MET A 433 -17.31 -2.75 8.50
N ALA A 434 -18.37 -2.30 7.84
CA ALA A 434 -19.08 -1.08 8.21
C ALA A 434 -19.68 -1.17 9.63
N ALA A 435 -20.28 -2.31 9.99
CA ALA A 435 -20.80 -2.55 11.33
C ALA A 435 -19.70 -2.51 12.40
N MET A 436 -18.53 -3.08 12.11
CA MET A 436 -17.37 -3.07 13.00
C MET A 436 -16.82 -1.65 13.20
N VAL A 437 -16.75 -0.85 12.14
CA VAL A 437 -16.36 0.58 12.19
C VAL A 437 -17.38 1.40 12.98
N ALA A 438 -18.68 1.20 12.72
CA ALA A 438 -19.76 1.89 13.44
C ALA A 438 -19.74 1.55 14.93
N LEU A 439 -19.61 0.27 15.29
CA LEU A 439 -19.54 -0.19 16.68
C LEU A 439 -18.30 0.37 17.38
N SER A 440 -17.15 0.44 16.70
CA SER A 440 -15.94 1.04 17.28
C SER A 440 -16.14 2.53 17.56
N SER A 441 -16.82 3.24 16.66
CA SER A 441 -17.11 4.67 16.80
C SER A 441 -18.06 4.95 17.96
N ILE A 442 -19.12 4.13 18.09
CA ILE A 442 -20.06 4.22 19.22
C ILE A 442 -19.34 3.95 20.55
N LYS A 443 -18.56 2.86 20.64
CA LYS A 443 -17.81 2.52 21.86
C LYS A 443 -16.82 3.62 22.24
N PHE A 444 -16.12 4.19 21.27
CA PHE A 444 -15.21 5.31 21.49
C PHE A 444 -15.96 6.51 22.09
N LEU A 445 -17.09 6.90 21.51
CA LEU A 445 -17.86 8.05 21.98
C LEU A 445 -18.42 7.81 23.39
N VAL A 446 -18.96 6.62 23.67
CA VAL A 446 -19.46 6.25 25.01
C VAL A 446 -18.33 6.29 26.05
N SER A 447 -17.18 5.71 25.72
CA SER A 447 -16.01 5.71 26.59
C SER A 447 -15.51 7.13 26.87
N LEU A 448 -15.44 7.97 25.83
CA LEU A 448 -15.00 9.36 25.95
C LEU A 448 -15.96 10.17 26.83
N ILE A 449 -17.27 10.01 26.66
CA ILE A 449 -18.28 10.68 27.48
C ILE A 449 -18.16 10.23 28.95
N PHE A 450 -17.98 8.93 29.19
CA PHE A 450 -17.82 8.36 30.52
C PHE A 450 -16.58 8.92 31.23
N PHE A 451 -15.42 8.88 30.56
CA PHE A 451 -14.18 9.40 31.11
C PHE A 451 -14.23 10.91 31.35
N ASN A 452 -14.80 11.68 30.41
CA ASN A 452 -14.96 13.12 30.60
C ASN A 452 -15.85 13.45 31.79
N ARG A 453 -16.93 12.69 32.04
CA ARG A 453 -17.80 12.92 33.22
C ARG A 453 -17.13 12.60 34.54
N ILE A 454 -16.25 11.61 34.59
CA ILE A 454 -15.60 11.15 35.83
C ILE A 454 -14.37 11.99 36.17
N PHE A 455 -13.54 12.26 35.17
CA PHE A 455 -12.21 12.83 35.38
C PHE A 455 -12.12 14.33 35.08
N VAL A 456 -13.09 14.90 34.35
CA VAL A 456 -13.17 16.35 34.12
C VAL A 456 -14.30 16.91 35.00
N PRO A 457 -13.99 17.67 36.07
CA PRO A 457 -15.01 18.26 36.92
C PRO A 457 -15.91 19.19 36.11
N THR A 458 -17.21 18.88 36.02
CA THR A 458 -18.20 19.80 35.47
C THR A 458 -18.40 20.95 36.45
N GLU A 459 -17.88 22.14 36.15
CA GLU A 459 -18.39 23.37 36.77
C GLU A 459 -19.83 23.60 36.23
N MET A 460 -20.82 22.90 36.78
CA MET A 460 -22.24 23.21 36.54
C MET A 460 -22.62 24.49 37.29
N LYS A 461 -22.81 25.56 36.51
CA LYS A 461 -23.77 26.66 36.68
C LYS A 461 -24.13 27.08 38.13
N SER A 462 -23.46 28.11 38.66
CA SER A 462 -24.00 28.96 39.73
C SER A 462 -24.34 30.37 39.22
N SER A 463 -25.11 30.45 38.12
CA SER A 463 -25.62 31.72 37.60
C SER A 463 -27.15 31.69 37.54
N ALA A 464 -27.79 31.40 38.68
CA ALA A 464 -29.22 31.63 38.89
C ALA A 464 -29.58 31.53 40.38
N SER A 465 -29.05 32.41 41.23
CA SER A 465 -29.74 33.00 42.39
C SER A 465 -28.78 33.76 43.31
N GLN A 466 -29.24 34.92 43.74
CA GLN A 466 -28.74 35.76 44.84
C GLN A 466 -27.46 36.60 44.61
N LYS A 467 -27.71 37.83 44.14
CA LYS A 467 -26.96 39.02 44.53
C LYS A 467 -26.98 39.15 46.06
N VAL A 468 -25.83 39.05 46.74
CA VAL A 468 -25.47 39.89 47.89
C VAL A 468 -23.95 40.00 47.90
N ALA A 469 -23.45 41.24 47.97
CA ALA A 469 -22.03 41.58 47.97
C ALA A 469 -21.46 41.50 49.40
N VAL A 470 -20.30 40.85 49.56
CA VAL A 470 -19.30 41.12 50.61
C VAL A 470 -17.92 40.80 50.01
N PRO A 471 -16.89 41.66 50.18
CA PRO A 471 -15.53 41.35 49.71
C PRO A 471 -14.81 40.52 50.76
N SER A 472 -14.50 39.26 50.48
CA SER A 472 -13.50 38.50 51.24
C SER A 472 -12.28 38.20 50.37
N GLU A 473 -11.14 38.65 50.88
CA GLU A 473 -9.81 38.29 50.45
C GLU A 473 -9.60 36.76 50.58
N ASN A 474 -8.70 36.21 49.76
CA ASN A 474 -8.36 34.78 49.62
C ASN A 474 -9.23 33.95 48.66
N LYS A 475 -9.20 34.31 47.36
CA LYS A 475 -9.38 33.32 46.28
C LYS A 475 -8.12 32.46 46.16
N ALA A 476 -8.07 31.35 46.90
CA ALA A 476 -7.15 30.26 46.62
C ALA A 476 -7.23 29.90 45.13
N SER A 477 -6.08 29.86 44.46
CA SER A 477 -5.99 29.58 43.03
C SER A 477 -6.54 28.19 42.73
N LYS A 478 -7.77 28.12 42.21
CA LYS A 478 -8.41 26.88 41.75
C LYS A 478 -7.46 26.12 40.82
N GLU A 479 -7.05 24.91 41.21
CA GLU A 479 -6.23 24.03 40.39
C GLU A 479 -7.02 23.58 39.15
N LYS A 480 -6.74 24.23 38.01
CA LYS A 480 -7.20 23.76 36.70
C LYS A 480 -6.49 22.45 36.37
N THR A 481 -7.25 21.46 35.91
CA THR A 481 -6.74 20.16 35.47
C THR A 481 -5.61 20.32 34.44
N PRO A 482 -4.50 19.56 34.55
CA PRO A 482 -3.45 19.57 33.54
C PRO A 482 -4.00 19.14 32.17
N SER A 483 -3.59 19.82 31.10
CA SER A 483 -4.03 19.51 29.73
C SER A 483 -3.68 18.08 29.31
N SER A 484 -2.58 17.53 29.82
CA SER A 484 -2.14 16.15 29.58
C SER A 484 -3.09 15.08 30.11
N VAL A 485 -3.95 15.40 31.08
CA VAL A 485 -4.95 14.44 31.60
C VAL A 485 -6.03 14.19 30.54
N VAL A 486 -6.51 15.24 29.90
CA VAL A 486 -7.53 15.13 28.82
C VAL A 486 -6.96 14.33 27.64
N ASP A 487 -5.70 14.60 27.29
CA ASP A 487 -4.97 13.87 26.25
C ASP A 487 -4.87 12.37 26.55
N LEU A 488 -4.55 12.01 27.80
CA LEU A 488 -4.45 10.62 28.24
C LEU A 488 -5.81 9.91 28.23
N LEU A 489 -6.89 10.61 28.63
CA LEU A 489 -8.26 10.06 28.59
C LEU A 489 -8.72 9.80 27.15
N LEU A 490 -8.40 10.70 26.22
CA LEU A 490 -8.70 10.52 24.80
C LEU A 490 -7.99 9.28 24.24
N LEU A 491 -6.69 9.15 24.53
CA LEU A 491 -5.88 8.01 24.10
C LEU A 491 -6.40 6.70 24.72
N ALA A 492 -6.71 6.69 26.01
CA ALA A 492 -7.26 5.54 26.72
C ALA A 492 -8.62 5.11 26.13
N SER A 493 -9.52 6.06 25.88
CA SER A 493 -10.83 5.80 25.26
C SER A 493 -10.69 5.13 23.89
N PHE A 494 -9.73 5.62 23.09
CA PHE A 494 -9.45 5.08 21.77
C PHE A 494 -8.88 3.65 21.84
N ILE A 495 -7.89 3.43 22.71
CA ILE A 495 -7.28 2.11 22.90
C ILE A 495 -8.32 1.10 23.39
N ILE A 496 -9.14 1.46 24.38
CA ILE A 496 -10.20 0.59 24.91
C ILE A 496 -11.20 0.23 23.80
N ALA A 497 -11.67 1.22 23.04
CA ALA A 497 -12.60 0.98 21.93
C ALA A 497 -12.02 -0.01 20.90
N LEU A 498 -10.75 0.19 20.50
CA LEU A 498 -10.05 -0.72 19.60
C LEU A 498 -9.92 -2.12 20.19
N VAL A 499 -9.35 -2.26 21.40
CA VAL A 499 -9.08 -3.56 22.05
C VAL A 499 -10.37 -4.36 22.24
N CYS A 500 -11.42 -3.75 22.79
CA CYS A 500 -12.70 -4.42 22.97
C CYS A 500 -13.30 -4.87 21.63
N ASN A 501 -13.15 -4.07 20.57
CA ASN A 501 -13.65 -4.43 19.24
C ASN A 501 -12.83 -5.56 18.61
N THR A 502 -11.50 -5.57 18.80
CA THR A 502 -10.62 -6.66 18.37
C THR A 502 -11.07 -7.99 18.99
N PHE A 503 -11.34 -7.99 20.29
CA PHE A 503 -11.68 -9.19 21.02
C PHE A 503 -13.01 -9.77 20.56
N VAL A 504 -14.05 -8.92 20.46
CA VAL A 504 -15.36 -9.33 19.96
C VAL A 504 -15.27 -9.87 18.53
N ALA A 505 -14.54 -9.20 17.64
CA ALA A 505 -14.39 -9.64 16.26
C ALA A 505 -13.67 -10.98 16.14
N ILE A 506 -12.59 -11.18 16.92
CA ILE A 506 -11.87 -12.45 16.96
C ILE A 506 -12.80 -13.57 17.44
N VAL A 507 -13.59 -13.34 18.48
CA VAL A 507 -14.55 -14.33 19.02
C VAL A 507 -15.66 -14.65 18.01
N LEU A 508 -16.24 -13.64 17.36
CA LEU A 508 -17.28 -13.83 16.34
C LEU A 508 -16.75 -14.59 15.13
N ARG A 509 -15.53 -14.25 14.66
CA ARG A 509 -14.89 -14.91 13.54
C ARG A 509 -14.53 -16.36 13.88
N TRP A 510 -14.00 -16.61 15.08
CA TRP A 510 -13.72 -17.96 15.57
C TRP A 510 -14.98 -18.83 15.65
N LYS A 511 -16.10 -18.28 16.16
CA LYS A 511 -17.40 -18.97 16.19
C LYS A 511 -17.93 -19.30 14.79
N ARG A 512 -17.75 -18.41 13.81
CA ARG A 512 -18.17 -18.63 12.41
C ARG A 512 -17.33 -19.72 11.74
N LEU A 513 -16.02 -19.62 11.89
CA LEU A 513 -15.07 -20.60 11.36
C LEU A 513 -15.30 -22.01 11.90
N LYS A 514 -15.76 -22.16 13.15
CA LYS A 514 -16.13 -23.47 13.72
C LYS A 514 -17.41 -24.06 13.12
N LYS A 515 -18.33 -23.22 12.63
CA LYS A 515 -19.60 -23.64 12.01
C LYS A 515 -19.44 -23.99 10.53
N ASP A 516 -18.52 -23.33 9.83
CA ASP A 516 -18.31 -23.47 8.39
C ASP A 516 -17.28 -24.57 8.02
N ILE A 517 -16.98 -25.52 8.92
CA ILE A 517 -16.08 -26.66 8.61
C ILE A 517 -16.92 -27.85 8.08
N PRO A 518 -17.08 -28.05 6.76
CA PRO A 518 -17.33 -29.39 6.25
C PRO A 518 -16.02 -30.19 6.34
N ALA A 519 -16.12 -31.45 6.77
CA ALA A 519 -15.00 -32.38 6.76
C ALA A 519 -14.48 -32.53 5.31
N ALA A 520 -13.35 -31.92 4.99
CA ALA A 520 -12.68 -32.12 3.71
C ALA A 520 -12.15 -33.57 3.68
N SER A 521 -12.87 -34.44 3.00
CA SER A 521 -12.42 -35.75 2.55
C SER A 521 -11.14 -35.58 1.71
N PRO A 522 -10.01 -36.21 2.09
CA PRO A 522 -8.87 -36.32 1.19
C PRO A 522 -9.15 -37.50 0.26
N LYS A 523 -9.78 -37.26 -0.89
CA LYS A 523 -9.73 -38.18 -2.03
C LYS A 523 -10.18 -37.50 -3.32
N GLN A 524 -9.22 -37.33 -4.23
CA GLN A 524 -9.18 -38.00 -5.54
C GLN A 524 -8.78 -37.04 -6.67
N GLY A 525 -7.55 -37.26 -7.17
CA GLY A 525 -7.21 -37.12 -8.58
C GLY A 525 -6.85 -35.73 -9.10
N ASN A 526 -5.57 -35.50 -9.35
CA ASN A 526 -5.17 -35.43 -10.76
C ASN A 526 -3.76 -35.96 -10.94
N LYS A 527 -3.65 -36.82 -11.95
CA LYS A 527 -2.46 -37.49 -12.44
C LYS A 527 -1.33 -36.47 -12.64
N ALA A 528 -0.12 -36.82 -12.22
CA ALA A 528 1.07 -36.30 -12.86
C ALA A 528 0.94 -36.69 -14.35
N ILE A 529 0.67 -35.70 -15.20
CA ILE A 529 0.96 -35.83 -16.62
C ILE A 529 2.46 -35.56 -16.71
N GLU A 530 3.24 -36.63 -16.62
CA GLU A 530 4.50 -36.67 -17.34
C GLU A 530 4.15 -36.51 -18.82
N LEU A 531 4.58 -35.40 -19.41
CA LEU A 531 4.61 -35.28 -20.86
C LEU A 531 6.07 -35.34 -21.29
N ALA A 532 6.63 -36.56 -21.26
CA ALA A 532 7.65 -36.94 -22.22
C ALA A 532 6.91 -37.27 -23.52
N GLY A 533 6.89 -36.33 -24.45
CA GLY A 533 6.31 -36.49 -25.77
C GLY A 533 6.89 -35.47 -26.72
N SER A 534 7.77 -35.91 -27.60
CA SER A 534 8.26 -35.14 -28.75
C SER A 534 7.06 -34.68 -29.59
N VAL A 535 6.75 -33.39 -29.56
CA VAL A 535 5.76 -32.78 -30.44
C VAL A 535 6.49 -32.33 -31.70
N GLU A 536 6.13 -32.95 -32.83
CA GLU A 536 6.54 -32.53 -34.15
C GLU A 536 6.13 -31.07 -34.40
N ALA A 537 7.11 -30.28 -34.85
CA ALA A 537 6.94 -28.89 -35.21
C ALA A 537 5.92 -28.75 -36.34
N SER A 538 4.71 -28.29 -36.02
CA SER A 538 3.79 -27.79 -37.03
C SER A 538 3.11 -26.50 -36.54
N THR A 539 3.52 -25.41 -37.21
CA THR A 539 2.83 -24.12 -37.38
C THR A 539 2.40 -23.37 -36.10
N VAL A 540 3.33 -22.67 -35.46
CA VAL A 540 3.04 -21.63 -34.45
C VAL A 540 3.64 -20.30 -34.95
N GLU A 541 2.80 -19.30 -35.22
CA GLU A 541 3.25 -17.95 -35.57
C GLU A 541 3.97 -17.27 -34.38
N ASP A 542 5.14 -16.69 -34.67
CA ASP A 542 5.71 -15.44 -34.15
C ASP A 542 5.79 -15.19 -32.63
N HIS A 543 6.49 -16.05 -31.89
CA HIS A 543 7.12 -15.63 -30.63
C HIS A 543 8.57 -15.20 -30.88
N GLU A 544 8.85 -13.90 -30.70
CA GLU A 544 10.16 -13.33 -31.00
C GLU A 544 10.98 -13.15 -29.73
N ILE A 545 12.28 -13.41 -29.80
CA ILE A 545 13.26 -13.01 -28.80
C ILE A 545 14.36 -12.16 -29.43
N HIS A 546 14.73 -11.10 -28.75
CA HIS A 546 15.72 -10.13 -29.20
C HIS A 546 16.81 -10.01 -28.13
N PHE A 547 18.06 -10.27 -28.49
CA PHE A 547 19.23 -10.15 -27.63
C PHE A 547 20.01 -8.85 -27.91
N GLY A 548 20.74 -8.33 -26.93
CA GLY A 548 21.62 -7.18 -27.07
C GLY A 548 20.94 -5.82 -27.29
N GLY A 549 19.60 -5.76 -27.31
CA GLY A 549 18.83 -4.56 -27.66
C GLY A 549 17.73 -4.21 -26.67
N ARG A 550 17.50 -2.91 -26.45
CA ARG A 550 16.28 -2.41 -25.80
C ARG A 550 15.16 -2.27 -26.84
N PRO A 551 13.90 -2.49 -26.46
CA PRO A 551 12.77 -2.31 -27.38
C PRO A 551 12.68 -0.86 -27.87
N ASN A 552 12.53 -0.68 -29.18
CA ASN A 552 12.15 0.61 -29.74
C ASN A 552 10.63 0.77 -29.64
N PHE A 553 10.17 1.38 -28.54
CA PHE A 553 8.73 1.56 -28.31
C PHE A 553 8.04 2.41 -29.37
N GLN A 554 8.75 3.33 -30.04
CA GLN A 554 8.15 4.15 -31.10
C GLN A 554 7.73 3.29 -32.28
N ASP A 555 8.62 2.40 -32.73
CA ASP A 555 8.39 1.47 -33.83
C ASP A 555 7.30 0.46 -33.48
N ILE A 556 7.37 -0.11 -32.28
CA ILE A 556 6.42 -1.11 -31.81
C ILE A 556 5.01 -0.52 -31.73
N LEU A 557 4.86 0.70 -31.19
CA LEU A 557 3.56 1.37 -31.13
C LEU A 557 3.01 1.70 -32.53
N SER A 558 3.86 2.02 -33.53
CA SER A 558 3.38 2.21 -34.92
C SER A 558 2.92 0.89 -35.53
N LYS A 559 3.78 -0.13 -35.47
CA LYS A 559 3.51 -1.43 -36.08
C LYS A 559 2.23 -2.04 -35.52
N PHE A 560 2.06 -1.99 -34.19
CA PHE A 560 0.86 -2.49 -33.53
C PHE A 560 -0.42 -1.71 -33.89
N SER A 561 -0.31 -0.39 -34.10
CA SER A 561 -1.42 0.45 -34.59
C SER A 561 -1.86 0.04 -36.00
N ASP A 562 -0.90 -0.22 -36.89
CA ASP A 562 -1.16 -0.57 -38.28
C ASP A 562 -1.77 -1.98 -38.39
N GLU A 563 -1.29 -2.93 -37.58
CA GLU A 563 -1.82 -4.31 -37.49
C GLU A 563 -3.24 -4.40 -36.91
N THR A 564 -3.63 -3.44 -36.08
CA THR A 564 -4.94 -3.42 -35.39
C THR A 564 -6.01 -2.61 -36.12
N GLY A 565 -5.67 -1.97 -37.25
CA GLY A 565 -6.65 -1.30 -38.11
C GLY A 565 -7.38 -0.12 -37.46
N GLY A 566 -6.78 0.49 -36.42
CA GLY A 566 -7.31 1.70 -35.79
C GLY A 566 -8.33 1.49 -34.67
N SER A 567 -8.32 0.33 -33.99
CA SER A 567 -9.16 0.04 -32.82
C SER A 567 -8.72 0.79 -31.54
N ASP A 568 -9.55 0.73 -30.48
CA ASP A 568 -9.18 1.26 -29.17
C ASP A 568 -8.10 0.36 -28.54
N ILE A 569 -6.92 0.92 -28.27
CA ILE A 569 -5.75 0.19 -27.76
C ILE A 569 -5.49 0.54 -26.30
N GLY A 570 -5.55 -0.46 -25.43
CA GLY A 570 -5.11 -0.33 -24.04
C GLY A 570 -3.62 -0.64 -23.90
N VAL A 571 -2.82 0.34 -23.47
CA VAL A 571 -1.39 0.15 -23.21
C VAL A 571 -1.15 0.05 -21.71
N LEU A 572 -0.79 -1.12 -21.22
CA LEU A 572 -0.46 -1.35 -19.81
C LEU A 572 1.04 -1.52 -19.63
N VAL A 573 1.63 -0.75 -18.71
CA VAL A 573 3.08 -0.78 -18.48
C VAL A 573 3.40 -1.05 -17.00
N CYS A 574 4.27 -2.03 -16.74
CA CYS A 574 4.75 -2.33 -15.40
C CYS A 574 6.27 -2.56 -15.40
N GLY A 575 7.02 -1.75 -14.65
CA GLY A 575 8.48 -1.84 -14.58
C GLY A 575 9.15 -0.54 -14.10
N PRO A 576 10.43 -0.31 -14.46
CA PRO A 576 11.18 0.90 -14.08
C PRO A 576 10.48 2.20 -14.47
N GLU A 577 10.60 3.25 -13.65
CA GLU A 577 9.97 4.56 -13.91
C GLU A 577 10.37 5.15 -15.26
N SER A 578 11.65 5.08 -15.63
CA SER A 578 12.13 5.57 -16.93
C SER A 578 11.46 4.90 -18.12
N MET A 579 11.14 3.61 -18.02
CA MET A 579 10.41 2.87 -19.06
C MET A 579 8.96 3.34 -19.13
N LYS A 580 8.31 3.53 -17.98
CA LYS A 580 6.92 3.99 -17.91
C LYS A 580 6.76 5.41 -18.44
N GLU A 581 7.67 6.32 -18.08
CA GLU A 581 7.71 7.70 -18.59
C GLU A 581 7.93 7.74 -20.11
N SER A 582 8.85 6.91 -20.62
CA SER A 582 9.11 6.82 -22.07
C SER A 582 7.91 6.30 -22.86
N VAL A 583 7.21 5.27 -22.37
CA VAL A 583 6.00 4.78 -23.05
C VAL A 583 4.86 5.80 -22.93
N ALA A 584 4.68 6.41 -21.75
CA ALA A 584 3.65 7.42 -21.54
C ALA A 584 3.80 8.62 -22.48
N SER A 585 5.02 9.14 -22.65
CA SER A 585 5.29 10.26 -23.55
C SER A 585 5.02 9.89 -25.01
N LEU A 586 5.40 8.68 -25.44
CA LEU A 586 5.12 8.18 -26.80
C LEU A 586 3.62 7.98 -27.05
N CYS A 587 2.88 7.40 -26.10
CA CYS A 587 1.43 7.28 -26.19
C CYS A 587 0.76 8.65 -26.28
N GLN A 588 1.22 9.65 -25.51
CA GLN A 588 0.73 11.02 -25.57
C GLN A 588 1.03 11.67 -26.93
N LEU A 589 2.26 11.56 -27.42
CA LEU A 589 2.67 12.13 -28.72
C LEU A 589 1.83 11.57 -29.88
N LYS A 590 1.62 10.24 -29.92
CA LYS A 590 0.80 9.61 -30.95
C LYS A 590 -0.70 9.95 -30.81
N SER A 591 -1.14 10.26 -29.59
CA SER A 591 -2.50 10.75 -29.32
C SER A 591 -2.66 12.27 -29.50
N GLN A 592 -1.56 13.04 -29.59
CA GLN A 592 -1.57 14.50 -29.76
C GLN A 592 -1.18 14.97 -31.16
N GLY A 593 -0.52 14.14 -31.98
CA GLY A 593 -0.30 14.36 -33.41
C GLY A 593 -1.59 14.46 -34.26
N LEU A 594 -2.74 14.54 -33.59
CA LEU A 594 -4.06 14.89 -34.10
C LEU A 594 -4.13 16.38 -34.50
N ASN A 595 -3.56 16.73 -35.66
CA ASN A 595 -4.01 17.89 -36.41
C ASN A 595 -4.39 17.49 -37.85
N ILE A 596 -5.71 17.63 -38.11
CA ILE A 596 -6.42 17.93 -39.36
C ILE A 596 -5.98 17.15 -40.63
N GLY A 597 -6.77 16.15 -41.06
CA GLY A 597 -6.85 15.87 -42.51
C GLY A 597 -7.12 14.45 -43.05
N ALA A 598 -7.26 13.37 -42.25
CA ALA A 598 -7.40 12.02 -42.84
C ALA A 598 -8.63 11.23 -42.36
N LYS A 599 -9.47 10.83 -43.33
CA LYS A 599 -10.75 10.10 -43.21
C LYS A 599 -10.58 8.59 -42.88
N GLY A 600 -9.99 8.25 -41.74
CA GLY A 600 -9.98 6.88 -41.22
C GLY A 600 -10.20 6.87 -39.71
N LYS A 601 -10.84 5.83 -39.15
CA LYS A 601 -10.81 5.59 -37.70
C LYS A 601 -9.35 5.33 -37.32
N LYS A 602 -8.74 6.25 -36.59
CA LYS A 602 -7.32 6.18 -36.19
C LYS A 602 -7.24 5.64 -34.75
N PRO A 603 -6.22 4.81 -34.43
CA PRO A 603 -6.13 4.17 -33.12
C PRO A 603 -5.86 5.19 -32.02
N TYR A 604 -6.54 5.03 -30.89
CA TYR A 604 -6.32 5.83 -29.68
C TYR A 604 -5.64 4.97 -28.61
N PHE A 605 -4.54 5.47 -28.03
CA PHE A 605 -3.76 4.75 -27.03
C PHE A 605 -4.14 5.18 -25.61
N PHE A 606 -4.75 4.26 -24.86
CA PHE A 606 -5.07 4.46 -23.45
C PHE A 606 -3.94 3.93 -22.56
N PHE A 607 -3.08 4.83 -22.10
CA PHE A 607 -1.96 4.49 -21.23
C PHE A 607 -2.42 4.24 -19.78
N HIS A 608 -2.03 3.08 -19.24
CA HIS A 608 -2.23 2.68 -17.86
C HIS A 608 -0.91 2.21 -17.25
N SER A 609 -0.46 2.88 -16.19
CA SER A 609 0.75 2.50 -15.46
C SER A 609 0.39 1.63 -14.26
N LEU A 610 0.91 0.40 -14.21
CA LEU A 610 0.85 -0.46 -13.02
C LEU A 610 2.13 -0.28 -12.20
N ASN A 611 1.97 0.20 -10.97
CA ASN A 611 3.09 0.39 -10.05
C ASN A 611 3.27 -0.83 -9.16
N PHE A 612 4.43 -1.49 -9.28
CA PHE A 612 4.92 -2.43 -8.29
C PHE A 612 6.16 -1.82 -7.64
N THR A 613 5.95 -0.86 -6.74
CA THR A 613 7.04 -0.30 -5.94
C THR A 613 7.00 -0.90 -4.54
N LEU A 614 7.86 -1.86 -4.30
CA LEU A 614 8.38 -2.18 -2.97
C LEU A 614 9.40 -1.11 -2.55
#